data_AF-X0VNP5-F1
#
_entry.id   AF-X0VNP5-F1
#
_cell.length_a   1.000
_cell.length_b   1.000
_cell.length_c   1.000
_cell.angle_alpha   90.00
_cell.angle_beta   90.00
_cell.angle_gamma   90.00
#
_symmetry.space_group_name_H-M   'P 1'
#
loop_
_entity.id
_entity.type
_entity.pdbx_description
1 polymer ?
#
loop_
_entity_poly.entity_id
_entity_poly.type
_entity_poly.pdbx_seq_one_letter_code
_entity_poly.pdbx_strand_id
1 'polypeptide(L)'
;VARRTTFDAIRAGSKVGVDIVGNGAEDVFEMTTDEFFAGLRPDVRFDVVFIDACHNYQQVLRDYNNAAARCPDGAIFLHDMVPPSIEFTGNDLCWDAYKLLGPLLQHPGHSVKVLDSDYGLTVVLKPQPVVPYKYWAQLSYEEFASMPLSTVSLPEMMAVIAELCQG
;
A
#
# COMPACT_ATOMS: atom_id res chain seq x y z
N VAL A 1 15.52 -4.46 -14.18
CA VAL A 1 15.90 -4.11 -12.79
C VAL A 1 16.34 -5.39 -12.09
N ALA A 2 17.46 -5.38 -11.36
CA ALA A 2 17.89 -6.56 -10.62
C ALA A 2 16.83 -6.88 -9.54
N ARG A 3 16.29 -8.10 -9.55
CA ARG A 3 15.30 -8.53 -8.54
C ARG A 3 15.94 -8.44 -7.15
N ARG A 4 15.15 -8.02 -6.15
CA ARG A 4 15.50 -7.89 -4.72
C ARG A 4 16.40 -6.72 -4.29
N THR A 5 16.95 -5.88 -5.18
CA THR A 5 17.83 -4.77 -4.74
C THR A 5 17.17 -3.85 -3.72
N THR A 6 15.89 -3.51 -3.90
CA THR A 6 15.12 -2.71 -2.93
C THR A 6 14.87 -3.48 -1.63
N PHE A 7 14.42 -4.73 -1.72
CA PHE A 7 14.12 -5.56 -0.55
C PHE A 7 15.36 -5.86 0.31
N ASP A 8 16.52 -6.08 -0.32
CA ASP A 8 17.78 -6.35 0.36
C ASP A 8 18.35 -5.12 1.05
N ALA A 9 18.07 -3.92 0.55
CA ALA A 9 18.48 -2.66 1.16
C ALA A 9 17.71 -2.33 2.45
N ILE A 10 16.51 -2.91 2.64
CA ILE A 10 15.69 -2.68 3.83
C ILE A 10 16.35 -3.36 5.04
N ARG A 11 16.63 -2.56 6.07
CA ARG A 11 17.13 -3.01 7.36
C ARG A 11 15.96 -3.17 8.31
N ALA A 12 15.68 -4.41 8.72
CA ALA A 12 14.64 -4.75 9.69
C ALA A 12 15.11 -5.94 10.54
N GLY A 13 14.63 -6.04 11.78
CA GLY A 13 14.92 -7.18 12.66
C GLY A 13 14.34 -8.50 12.13
N SER A 14 13.19 -8.42 11.47
CA SER A 14 12.59 -9.49 10.68
C SER A 14 11.98 -8.89 9.42
N LYS A 15 12.12 -9.55 8.27
CA LYS A 15 11.47 -9.17 7.02
C LYS A 15 11.02 -10.41 6.27
N VAL A 16 9.87 -10.30 5.62
CA VAL A 16 9.30 -11.33 4.74
C VAL A 16 8.74 -10.64 3.50
N GLY A 17 8.89 -11.27 2.35
CA GLY A 17 8.28 -10.85 1.09
C GLY A 17 7.21 -11.86 0.65
N VAL A 18 6.30 -11.42 -0.21
CA VAL A 18 5.30 -12.27 -0.86
C VAL A 18 5.28 -11.87 -2.33
N ASP A 19 5.40 -12.83 -3.22
CA ASP A 19 5.35 -12.62 -4.66
C ASP A 19 4.73 -13.84 -5.32
N ILE A 20 3.94 -13.66 -6.38
CA ILE A 20 3.38 -14.78 -7.15
C ILE A 20 4.43 -15.43 -8.07
N VAL A 21 5.52 -14.71 -8.36
CA VAL A 21 6.67 -15.22 -9.11
C VAL A 21 7.87 -15.24 -8.19
N GLY A 22 8.12 -16.39 -7.58
CA GLY A 22 9.25 -16.56 -6.68
C GLY A 22 10.60 -16.36 -7.37
N ASN A 23 11.60 -16.07 -6.55
CA ASN A 23 13.01 -16.04 -6.97
C ASN A 23 13.86 -17.10 -6.22
N GLY A 24 13.20 -17.99 -5.47
CA GLY A 24 13.84 -19.04 -4.67
C GLY A 24 14.48 -18.58 -3.36
N ALA A 25 14.27 -17.32 -2.93
CA ALA A 25 14.76 -16.84 -1.65
C ALA A 25 13.91 -17.35 -0.48
N GLU A 26 14.56 -17.76 0.60
CA GLU A 26 13.89 -18.30 1.81
C GLU A 26 13.01 -17.27 2.53
N ASP A 27 13.28 -15.98 2.32
CA ASP A 27 12.56 -14.85 2.93
C ASP A 27 11.42 -14.31 2.05
N VAL A 28 11.13 -14.95 0.91
CA VAL A 28 10.04 -14.58 0.00
C VAL A 28 9.12 -15.78 -0.23
N PHE A 29 7.86 -15.64 0.17
CA PHE A 29 6.83 -16.65 -0.06
C PHE A 29 6.31 -16.56 -1.49
N GLU A 30 6.44 -17.64 -2.26
CA GLU A 30 5.88 -17.77 -3.61
C GLU A 30 4.39 -18.17 -3.53
N MET A 31 3.51 -17.19 -3.42
CA MET A 31 2.05 -17.38 -3.30
C MET A 31 1.31 -16.05 -3.50
N THR A 32 -0.02 -16.09 -3.55
CA THR A 32 -0.84 -14.88 -3.50
C THR A 32 -0.81 -14.24 -2.10
N THR A 33 -1.07 -12.94 -2.02
CA THR A 33 -1.23 -12.24 -0.73
C THR A 33 -2.39 -12.81 0.09
N ASP A 34 -3.49 -13.20 -0.56
CA ASP A 34 -4.64 -13.84 0.08
C ASP A 34 -4.23 -15.16 0.77
N GLU A 35 -3.48 -16.03 0.09
CA GLU A 35 -2.95 -17.28 0.66
C GLU A 35 -1.99 -16.99 1.81
N PHE A 36 -1.11 -16.01 1.66
CA PHE A 36 -0.17 -15.60 2.71
C PHE A 36 -0.91 -15.18 3.99
N PHE A 37 -1.84 -14.22 3.88
CA PHE A 37 -2.58 -13.73 5.04
C PHE A 37 -3.48 -14.79 5.68
N ALA A 38 -4.04 -15.72 4.89
CA ALA A 38 -4.81 -16.84 5.39
C ALA A 38 -3.95 -17.86 6.15
N GLY A 39 -2.69 -18.05 5.73
CA GLY A 39 -1.73 -18.95 6.38
C GLY A 39 -1.02 -18.37 7.61
N LEU A 40 -1.05 -17.05 7.80
CA LEU A 40 -0.40 -16.41 8.95
C LEU A 40 -1.06 -16.81 10.27
N ARG A 41 -0.23 -17.27 11.22
CA ARG A 41 -0.69 -17.54 12.60
C ARG A 41 -1.35 -16.29 13.21
N PRO A 42 -2.39 -16.43 14.07
CA PRO A 42 -3.15 -15.29 14.59
C PRO A 42 -2.36 -14.29 15.44
N ASP A 43 -1.20 -14.69 15.97
CA ASP A 43 -0.30 -13.88 16.80
C ASP A 43 0.72 -13.06 16.00
N VAL A 44 0.90 -13.37 14.70
CA VAL A 44 1.85 -12.63 13.85
C VAL A 44 1.34 -11.21 13.63
N ARG A 45 2.22 -10.24 13.90
CA ARG A 45 2.03 -8.80 13.71
C ARG A 45 3.19 -8.20 12.91
N PHE A 46 2.92 -7.07 12.29
CA PHE A 46 3.90 -6.28 11.54
C PHE A 46 3.93 -4.85 12.06
N ASP A 47 5.12 -4.26 12.10
CA ASP A 47 5.30 -2.83 12.40
C ASP A 47 5.15 -1.98 11.12
N VAL A 48 5.52 -2.57 9.98
CA VAL A 48 5.42 -1.94 8.66
C VAL A 48 4.96 -2.97 7.64
N VAL A 49 4.05 -2.59 6.76
CA VAL A 49 3.68 -3.36 5.55
C VAL A 49 3.81 -2.45 4.33
N PHE A 50 4.42 -2.96 3.27
CA PHE A 50 4.53 -2.29 1.97
C PHE A 50 3.73 -3.07 0.93
N ILE A 51 2.77 -2.42 0.29
CA ILE A 51 1.86 -3.00 -0.70
C ILE A 51 2.18 -2.40 -2.07
N ASP A 52 2.72 -3.25 -2.94
CA ASP A 52 3.06 -3.00 -4.33
C ASP A 52 2.94 -4.34 -5.07
N ALA A 53 1.70 -4.71 -5.36
CA ALA A 53 1.33 -6.04 -5.86
C ALA A 53 0.32 -5.90 -7.00
N CYS A 54 -0.93 -6.34 -6.81
CA CYS A 54 -1.97 -6.15 -7.81
C CYS A 54 -2.68 -4.82 -7.58
N HIS A 55 -2.61 -3.91 -8.55
CA HIS A 55 -3.24 -2.60 -8.49
C HIS A 55 -4.75 -2.60 -8.80
N ASN A 56 -5.41 -3.77 -8.77
CA ASN A 56 -6.87 -3.84 -8.82
C ASN A 56 -7.46 -3.31 -7.51
N TYR A 57 -8.44 -2.41 -7.59
CA TYR A 57 -9.14 -1.86 -6.43
C TYR A 57 -9.63 -2.93 -5.43
N GLN A 58 -10.20 -4.03 -5.92
CA GLN A 58 -10.71 -5.06 -5.03
C GLN A 58 -9.58 -5.84 -4.34
N GLN A 59 -8.46 -6.08 -5.04
CA GLN A 59 -7.32 -6.77 -4.45
C GLN A 59 -6.58 -5.86 -3.48
N VAL A 60 -6.24 -4.63 -3.86
CA VAL A 60 -5.54 -3.69 -2.97
C VAL A 60 -6.37 -3.36 -1.72
N LEU A 61 -7.71 -3.31 -1.83
CA LEU A 61 -8.59 -3.17 -0.65
C LEU A 61 -8.50 -4.39 0.28
N ARG A 62 -8.46 -5.62 -0.26
CA ARG A 62 -8.28 -6.84 0.54
C ARG A 62 -6.91 -6.85 1.20
N ASP A 63 -5.86 -6.57 0.44
CA ASP A 63 -4.48 -6.52 0.92
C ASP A 63 -4.34 -5.49 2.04
N TYR A 64 -4.88 -4.28 1.84
CA TYR A 64 -4.90 -3.24 2.85
C TYR A 64 -5.63 -3.67 4.12
N ASN A 65 -6.83 -4.25 4.01
CA ASN A 65 -7.61 -4.64 5.18
C ASN A 65 -6.96 -5.80 5.96
N ASN A 66 -6.40 -6.77 5.24
CA ASN A 66 -5.63 -7.86 5.84
C ASN A 66 -4.38 -7.32 6.54
N ALA A 67 -3.65 -6.41 5.91
CA ALA A 67 -2.49 -5.75 6.49
C ALA A 67 -2.86 -4.92 7.73
N ALA A 68 -3.93 -4.11 7.67
CA ALA A 68 -4.39 -3.28 8.78
C ALA A 68 -4.76 -4.12 10.01
N ALA A 69 -5.38 -5.29 9.80
CA ALA A 69 -5.68 -6.23 10.88
C ALA A 69 -4.41 -6.83 11.54
N ARG A 70 -3.27 -6.84 10.83
CA ARG A 70 -1.98 -7.35 11.32
C ARG A 70 -0.98 -6.25 11.71
N CYS A 71 -1.29 -4.98 11.43
CA CYS A 71 -0.41 -3.83 11.64
C CYS A 71 -1.12 -2.67 12.39
N PRO A 72 -1.86 -2.92 13.49
CA PRO A 72 -2.74 -1.91 14.10
C PRO A 72 -1.99 -0.69 14.66
N ASP A 73 -0.75 -0.88 15.14
CA ASP A 73 0.07 0.17 15.75
C ASP A 73 1.17 0.69 14.82
N GLY A 74 1.24 0.16 13.59
CA GLY A 74 2.32 0.40 12.65
C GLY A 74 1.94 1.35 11.51
N ALA A 75 2.56 1.12 10.35
CA ALA A 75 2.31 1.87 9.13
C ALA A 75 2.13 0.95 7.91
N ILE A 76 1.17 1.29 7.04
CA ILE A 76 1.02 0.68 5.73
C ILE A 76 1.42 1.69 4.66
N PHE A 77 2.27 1.25 3.75
CA PHE A 77 2.67 1.97 2.55
C PHE A 77 1.98 1.34 1.35
N LEU A 78 1.39 2.15 0.49
CA LEU A 78 0.79 1.73 -0.77
C LEU A 78 1.40 2.54 -1.91
N HIS A 79 1.95 1.86 -2.91
CA HIS A 79 2.51 2.47 -4.12
C HIS A 79 1.46 2.52 -5.25
N ASP A 80 1.75 3.25 -6.34
CA ASP A 80 0.88 3.39 -7.52
C ASP A 80 -0.54 3.93 -7.24
N MET A 81 -0.70 4.75 -6.20
CA MET A 81 -2.01 5.26 -5.76
C MET A 81 -2.44 6.57 -6.46
N VAL A 82 -1.54 7.24 -7.18
CA VAL A 82 -1.77 8.54 -7.83
C VAL A 82 -1.26 8.50 -9.30
N PRO A 83 -2.02 7.87 -10.22
CA PRO A 83 -1.63 7.79 -11.62
C PRO A 83 -1.51 9.20 -12.23
N PRO A 84 -0.38 9.54 -12.89
CA PRO A 84 -0.14 10.90 -13.36
C PRO A 84 -1.01 11.29 -14.57
N SER A 85 -1.55 10.31 -15.28
CA SER A 85 -2.53 10.48 -16.36
C SER A 85 -3.34 9.20 -16.57
N ILE A 86 -4.42 9.27 -17.37
CA ILE A 86 -5.31 8.13 -17.62
C ILE A 86 -4.57 6.95 -18.27
N GLU A 87 -3.53 7.21 -19.04
CA GLU A 87 -2.70 6.20 -19.71
C GLU A 87 -2.01 5.26 -18.69
N PHE A 88 -1.85 5.69 -17.44
CA PHE A 88 -1.27 4.89 -16.36
C PHE A 88 -2.31 4.04 -15.60
N THR A 89 -3.58 4.08 -16.01
CA THR A 89 -4.66 3.25 -15.42
C THR A 89 -4.84 1.90 -16.12
N GLY A 90 -3.88 1.50 -16.94
CA GLY A 90 -3.80 0.14 -17.50
C GLY A 90 -3.60 -0.92 -16.41
N ASN A 91 -4.06 -2.14 -16.66
CA ASN A 91 -4.00 -3.27 -15.72
C ASN A 91 -2.56 -3.66 -15.31
N ASP A 92 -1.58 -3.40 -16.18
CA ASP A 92 -0.16 -3.67 -15.92
C ASP A 92 0.59 -2.46 -15.33
N LEU A 93 -0.13 -1.39 -14.97
CA LEU A 93 0.37 -0.15 -14.36
C LEU A 93 -0.38 0.10 -13.03
N CYS A 94 -0.81 1.33 -12.74
CA CYS A 94 -1.54 1.68 -11.53
C CYS A 94 -2.99 1.17 -11.49
N TRP A 95 -3.48 0.65 -12.63
CA TRP A 95 -4.84 0.16 -12.85
C TRP A 95 -5.90 1.05 -12.22
N ASP A 96 -6.59 0.58 -11.18
CA ASP A 96 -7.61 1.34 -10.47
C ASP A 96 -7.40 1.42 -8.95
N ALA A 97 -6.15 1.27 -8.49
CA ALA A 97 -5.77 1.35 -7.08
C ALA A 97 -6.09 2.71 -6.44
N TYR A 98 -5.99 3.80 -7.21
CA TYR A 98 -6.31 5.17 -6.78
C TYR A 98 -7.71 5.30 -6.14
N LYS A 99 -8.66 4.43 -6.50
CA LYS A 99 -10.00 4.38 -5.91
C LYS A 99 -10.00 4.13 -4.40
N LEU A 100 -8.95 3.52 -3.85
CA LEU A 100 -8.81 3.27 -2.41
C LEU A 100 -8.38 4.52 -1.62
N LEU A 101 -7.83 5.56 -2.25
CA LEU A 101 -7.47 6.81 -1.55
C LEU A 101 -8.67 7.45 -0.84
N GLY A 102 -9.83 7.47 -1.51
CA GLY A 102 -11.06 8.03 -0.95
C GLY A 102 -11.46 7.42 0.40
N PRO A 103 -11.67 6.09 0.51
CA PRO A 103 -11.91 5.41 1.77
C PRO A 103 -10.86 5.69 2.85
N LEU A 104 -9.58 5.70 2.47
CA LEU A 104 -8.47 5.92 3.42
C LEU A 104 -8.50 7.33 4.00
N LEU A 105 -8.67 8.34 3.15
CA LEU A 105 -8.71 9.76 3.53
C LEU A 105 -9.97 10.13 4.32
N GLN A 106 -11.09 9.44 4.08
CA GLN A 106 -12.34 9.68 4.79
C GLN A 106 -12.42 8.96 6.15
N HIS A 107 -11.55 8.00 6.41
CA HIS A 107 -11.60 7.23 7.65
C HIS A 107 -11.07 8.07 8.82
N PRO A 108 -11.90 8.38 9.84
CA PRO A 108 -11.55 9.34 10.90
C PRO A 108 -10.43 8.85 11.82
N GLY A 109 -10.16 7.54 11.83
CA GLY A 109 -9.08 6.93 12.62
C GLY A 109 -7.71 6.94 11.93
N HIS A 110 -7.63 7.37 10.67
CA HIS A 110 -6.37 7.36 9.93
C HIS A 110 -5.65 8.70 9.97
N SER A 111 -4.32 8.62 10.04
CA SER A 111 -3.45 9.69 9.60
C SER A 111 -2.82 9.25 8.27
N VAL A 112 -3.24 9.90 7.18
CA VAL A 112 -2.83 9.55 5.82
C VAL A 112 -1.91 10.65 5.26
N LYS A 113 -0.80 10.25 4.67
CA LYS A 113 0.12 11.11 3.93
C LYS A 113 0.23 10.60 2.50
N VAL A 114 0.05 11.48 1.53
CA VAL A 114 0.11 11.12 0.11
C VAL A 114 1.22 11.94 -0.54
N LEU A 115 2.19 11.26 -1.12
CA LEU A 115 3.15 11.84 -2.07
C LEU A 115 2.60 11.56 -3.48
N ASP A 116 2.60 12.54 -4.37
CA ASP A 116 2.07 12.44 -5.74
C ASP A 116 3.13 12.25 -6.83
N SER A 117 4.41 12.25 -6.45
CA SER A 117 5.50 11.85 -7.34
C SER A 117 5.63 10.34 -7.42
N ASP A 118 6.28 9.84 -8.48
CA ASP A 118 6.57 8.41 -8.67
C ASP A 118 5.31 7.54 -8.58
N TYR A 119 4.28 7.92 -9.34
CA TYR A 119 2.97 7.24 -9.42
C TYR A 119 2.17 7.19 -8.11
N GLY A 120 2.68 7.82 -7.06
CA GLY A 120 2.04 8.01 -5.79
C GLY A 120 2.54 7.05 -4.72
N LEU A 121 2.89 7.59 -3.56
CA LEU A 121 3.17 6.81 -2.35
C LEU A 121 2.25 7.28 -1.23
N THR A 122 1.40 6.38 -0.76
CA THR A 122 0.47 6.64 0.35
C THR A 122 0.94 5.95 1.60
N VAL A 123 1.05 6.69 2.70
CA VAL A 123 1.36 6.16 4.03
C VAL A 123 0.15 6.32 4.93
N VAL A 124 -0.31 5.22 5.50
CA VAL A 124 -1.38 5.20 6.51
C VAL A 124 -0.79 4.78 7.85
N LEU A 125 -0.77 5.72 8.80
CA LEU A 125 -0.32 5.48 10.17
C LEU A 125 -1.49 4.95 11.01
N LYS A 126 -1.21 3.98 11.88
CA LYS A 126 -2.21 3.28 12.71
C LYS A 126 -3.41 2.80 11.88
N PRO A 127 -3.12 2.02 10.83
CA PRO A 127 -4.13 1.64 9.85
C PRO A 127 -5.24 0.83 10.49
N GLN A 128 -6.46 1.05 10.02
CA GLN A 128 -7.65 0.31 10.41
C GLN A 128 -8.34 -0.20 9.13
N PRO A 129 -9.00 -1.37 9.19
CA PRO A 129 -9.75 -1.87 8.05
C PRO A 129 -10.80 -0.85 7.60
N VAL A 130 -10.87 -0.60 6.29
CA VAL A 130 -11.89 0.23 5.67
C VAL A 130 -12.95 -0.62 4.98
N VAL A 131 -14.18 -0.12 4.96
CA VAL A 131 -15.26 -0.77 4.23
C VAL A 131 -15.30 -0.28 2.78
N PRO A 132 -15.55 -1.16 1.80
CA PRO A 132 -15.79 -0.74 0.43
C PRO A 132 -17.04 0.15 0.38
N TYR A 133 -16.89 1.38 -0.12
CA TYR A 133 -18.03 2.22 -0.44
C TYR A 133 -18.32 2.12 -1.93
N LYS A 134 -19.58 1.87 -2.29
CA LYS A 134 -20.00 1.62 -3.69
C LYS A 134 -19.56 2.73 -4.65
N TYR A 135 -19.57 3.98 -4.18
CA TYR A 135 -19.11 5.13 -4.96
C TYR A 135 -17.65 4.96 -5.42
N TRP A 136 -16.74 4.62 -4.49
CA TRP A 136 -15.31 4.53 -4.78
C TRP A 136 -14.98 3.44 -5.81
N ALA A 137 -15.68 2.31 -5.76
CA ALA A 137 -15.51 1.24 -6.75
C ALA A 137 -15.83 1.68 -8.20
N GLN A 138 -16.68 2.70 -8.35
CA GLN A 138 -17.16 3.22 -9.63
C GLN A 138 -16.49 4.52 -10.06
N LEU A 139 -15.60 5.08 -9.23
CA LEU A 139 -14.91 6.34 -9.50
C LEU A 139 -14.11 6.25 -10.80
N SER A 140 -14.35 7.17 -11.73
CA SER A 140 -13.55 7.30 -12.96
C SER A 140 -12.23 8.01 -12.68
N TYR A 141 -11.27 7.86 -13.60
CA TYR A 141 -10.00 8.58 -13.49
C TYR A 141 -10.21 10.10 -13.59
N GLU A 142 -11.10 10.56 -14.45
CA GLU A 142 -11.40 11.98 -14.64
C GLU A 142 -12.00 12.60 -13.37
N GLU A 143 -12.91 11.88 -12.70
CA GLU A 143 -13.42 12.30 -11.40
C GLU A 143 -12.29 12.36 -10.39
N PHE A 144 -11.47 11.30 -10.28
CA PHE A 144 -10.31 11.27 -9.38
C PHE A 144 -9.35 12.45 -9.62
N ALA A 145 -8.95 12.70 -10.86
CA ALA A 145 -8.02 13.77 -11.23
C ALA A 145 -8.59 15.18 -10.95
N SER A 146 -9.92 15.31 -10.91
CA SER A 146 -10.60 16.56 -10.56
C SER A 146 -10.75 16.80 -9.05
N MET A 147 -10.51 15.77 -8.22
CA MET A 147 -10.65 15.88 -6.78
C MET A 147 -9.47 16.66 -6.17
N PRO A 148 -9.71 17.53 -5.17
CA PRO A 148 -8.62 18.14 -4.42
C PRO A 148 -7.94 17.08 -3.56
N LEU A 149 -6.73 16.68 -3.95
CA LEU A 149 -5.89 15.77 -3.18
C LEU A 149 -4.84 16.58 -2.40
N SER A 150 -4.87 16.47 -1.07
CA SER A 150 -3.83 17.06 -0.22
C SER A 150 -2.60 16.17 -0.25
N THR A 151 -1.52 16.66 -0.85
CA THR A 151 -0.25 15.94 -0.95
C THR A 151 0.81 16.55 -0.04
N VAL A 152 1.86 15.78 0.25
CA VAL A 152 3.05 16.22 0.96
C VAL A 152 4.26 16.17 0.05
N SER A 153 5.24 17.03 0.31
CA SER A 153 6.52 17.02 -0.38
C SER A 153 7.37 15.81 0.02
N LEU A 154 8.36 15.47 -0.82
CA LEU A 154 9.30 14.38 -0.52
C LEU A 154 10.04 14.59 0.82
N PRO A 155 10.56 15.79 1.17
CA PRO A 155 11.17 16.01 2.49
C PRO A 155 10.21 15.74 3.66
N GLU A 156 8.93 16.11 3.54
CA GLU A 156 7.93 15.84 4.56
C GLU A 156 7.63 14.35 4.69
N MET A 157 7.52 13.64 3.55
CA MET A 157 7.37 12.18 3.54
C MET A 157 8.58 11.48 4.18
N MET A 158 9.79 11.94 3.87
CA MET A 158 11.02 11.40 4.47
C MET A 158 11.09 11.65 5.98
N ALA A 159 10.56 12.77 6.47
CA ALA A 159 10.45 13.02 7.91
C ALA A 159 9.51 12.00 8.59
N VAL A 160 8.35 11.72 7.98
CA VAL A 160 7.41 10.70 8.48
C VAL A 160 8.07 9.31 8.53
N ILE A 161 8.79 8.93 7.47
CA ILE A 161 9.52 7.64 7.43
C ILE A 161 10.62 7.60 8.50
N ALA A 162 11.35 8.71 8.69
CA ALA A 162 12.41 8.76 9.70
C ALA A 162 11.87 8.62 11.13
N GLU A 163 10.68 9.12 11.43
CA GLU A 163 10.01 8.93 12.73
C GLU A 163 9.64 7.45 12.96
N LEU A 164 9.17 6.75 11.92
CA LEU A 164 8.87 5.31 11.99
C LEU A 164 10.11 4.45 12.27
N CYS A 165 11.29 4.88 11.79
CA CYS A 165 12.55 4.17 11.99
C CYS A 165 13.24 4.42 13.35
N GLN A 166 12.70 5.31 14.19
CA GLN A 166 13.27 5.64 15.50
C GLN A 166 12.71 4.80 16.67
N GLY A 167 11.66 4.02 16.42
CA GLY A 167 11.10 3.03 17.35
C GLY A 167 11.75 1.66 17.20
#